data_AF-A0A2E3HC17-F1
#
_entry.id   AF-A0A2E3HC17-F1
#
_cell.length_a   1.000
_cell.length_b   1.000
_cell.length_c   1.000
_cell.angle_alpha   90.00
_cell.angle_beta   90.00
_cell.angle_gamma   90.00
#
_symmetry.space_group_name_H-M   'P 1'
#
loop_
_entity.id
_entity.type
_entity.pdbx_description
1 polymer ?
#
loop_
_entity_poly.entity_id
_entity_poly.type
_entity_poly.pdbx_seq_one_letter_code
_entity_poly.pdbx_strand_id
1 'polypeptide(L)'
;MTTPIEIPSPLALYMDGLRNHDLGKIEGSFARDIRFVTPARTMECSEILSFLSALYQGFPDWTYDNDPPVLTEEGAIGVKWRQGGTHTGALAFPGFDSYPATGRKVTIPAHFFYYLVDDLGLHEIRPDPIPGGAPRGIFEQIGVDQPPL
;
A
#
# COMPACT_ATOMS: atom_id res chain seq x y z
N MET A 1 -16.52 -16.55 15.74
CA MET A 1 -16.71 -17.05 14.37
C MET A 1 -16.51 -15.85 13.46
N THR A 2 -15.49 -15.84 12.60
CA THR A 2 -15.29 -14.79 11.61
C THR A 2 -16.21 -15.10 10.44
N THR A 3 -17.26 -14.30 10.25
CA THR A 3 -18.14 -14.43 9.08
C THR A 3 -17.32 -14.06 7.84
N PRO A 4 -17.19 -14.93 6.83
CA PRO A 4 -16.60 -14.56 5.56
C PRO A 4 -17.38 -13.38 4.98
N ILE A 5 -16.71 -12.25 4.77
CA ILE A 5 -17.35 -11.09 4.16
C ILE A 5 -17.29 -11.23 2.65
N GLU A 6 -18.38 -10.86 1.98
CA GLU A 6 -18.34 -10.61 0.55
C GLU A 6 -17.50 -9.35 0.33
N ILE A 7 -16.43 -9.46 -0.45
CA ILE A 7 -15.53 -8.34 -0.71
C ILE A 7 -16.22 -7.42 -1.74
N PRO A 8 -16.46 -6.13 -1.43
CA PRO A 8 -17.05 -5.19 -2.38
C PRO A 8 -16.22 -5.12 -3.67
N SER A 9 -16.90 -5.00 -4.82
CA SER A 9 -16.26 -5.02 -6.13
C SER A 9 -15.09 -4.02 -6.26
N PRO A 10 -15.19 -2.76 -5.75
CA PRO A 10 -14.06 -1.84 -5.82
C PRO A 10 -12.85 -2.32 -4.99
N LEU A 11 -13.07 -2.85 -3.79
CA LEU A 11 -11.99 -3.40 -2.98
C LEU A 11 -11.35 -4.62 -3.65
N ALA A 12 -12.15 -5.50 -4.25
CA ALA A 12 -11.63 -6.63 -5.01
C ALA A 12 -10.75 -6.18 -6.19
N LEU A 13 -11.19 -5.14 -6.93
CA LEU A 13 -10.44 -4.55 -8.03
C LEU A 13 -9.13 -3.92 -7.56
N TYR A 14 -9.15 -3.19 -6.44
CA TYR A 14 -7.95 -2.62 -5.83
C TYR A 14 -6.94 -3.71 -5.45
N MET A 15 -7.40 -4.76 -4.77
CA MET A 15 -6.56 -5.88 -4.34
C MET A 15 -5.94 -6.63 -5.54
N ASP A 16 -6.70 -6.81 -6.62
CA ASP A 16 -6.19 -7.38 -7.87
C ASP A 16 -5.18 -6.44 -8.55
N GLY A 17 -5.44 -5.14 -8.55
CA GLY A 17 -4.52 -4.12 -9.03
C GLY A 17 -3.17 -4.16 -8.29
N LEU A 18 -3.18 -4.24 -6.96
CA LEU A 18 -1.97 -4.38 -6.16
C LEU A 18 -1.18 -5.65 -6.53
N ARG A 19 -1.82 -6.81 -6.60
CA ARG A 19 -1.13 -8.09 -6.90
C ARG A 19 -0.51 -8.13 -8.30
N ASN A 20 -1.07 -7.39 -9.25
CA ASN A 20 -0.59 -7.35 -10.64
C ASN A 20 0.19 -6.08 -10.97
N HIS A 21 0.45 -5.21 -10.00
CA HIS A 21 1.05 -3.88 -10.20
C HIS A 21 0.32 -3.03 -11.27
N ASP A 22 -0.99 -3.22 -11.39
CA ASP A 22 -1.83 -2.56 -12.38
C ASP A 22 -2.40 -1.27 -11.81
N LEU A 23 -1.69 -0.16 -12.06
CA LEU A 23 -2.09 1.17 -11.59
C LEU A 23 -3.45 1.61 -12.16
N GLY A 24 -3.86 1.11 -13.32
CA GLY A 24 -5.15 1.43 -13.92
C GLY A 24 -6.31 0.78 -13.17
N LYS A 25 -6.15 -0.48 -12.72
CA LYS A 25 -7.13 -1.12 -11.82
C LYS A 25 -7.18 -0.44 -10.46
N ILE A 26 -6.03 -0.02 -9.94
CA ILE A 26 -5.95 0.70 -8.67
C ILE A 26 -6.69 2.03 -8.78
N GLU A 27 -6.38 2.84 -9.78
CA GLU A 27 -7.08 4.12 -10.02
C GLU A 27 -8.58 3.90 -10.25
N GLY A 28 -8.95 2.92 -11.08
CA GLY A 28 -10.36 2.60 -11.38
C GLY A 28 -11.16 2.05 -10.19
N SER A 29 -10.50 1.68 -9.08
CA SER A 29 -11.16 1.26 -7.85
C SER A 29 -11.51 2.42 -6.91
N PHE A 30 -10.92 3.60 -7.12
CA PHE A 30 -11.06 4.72 -6.21
C PHE A 30 -12.36 5.49 -6.42
N ALA A 31 -12.99 5.89 -5.32
CA ALA A 31 -13.98 6.95 -5.35
C ALA A 31 -13.29 8.29 -5.63
N ARG A 32 -14.06 9.29 -6.06
CA ARG A 32 -13.54 10.62 -6.45
C ARG A 32 -12.79 11.33 -5.32
N ASP A 33 -13.16 11.04 -4.08
CA ASP A 33 -12.67 11.67 -2.85
C ASP A 33 -11.68 10.79 -2.08
N ILE A 34 -11.13 9.74 -2.70
CA ILE A 34 -10.16 8.82 -2.10
C ILE A 34 -9.08 9.56 -1.28
N ARG A 35 -8.88 9.09 -0.05
CA ARG A 35 -7.79 9.52 0.84
C ARG A 35 -6.98 8.33 1.30
N PHE A 36 -5.66 8.41 1.22
CA PHE A 36 -4.77 7.51 1.96
C PHE A 36 -4.26 8.23 3.21
N VAL A 37 -4.66 7.75 4.38
CA VAL A 37 -4.46 8.45 5.65
C VAL A 37 -3.44 7.72 6.50
N THR A 38 -2.33 8.40 6.79
CA THR A 38 -1.33 7.97 7.78
C THR A 38 -1.28 8.98 8.92
N PRO A 39 -0.67 8.65 10.08
CA PRO A 39 -0.48 9.64 11.13
C PRO A 39 0.31 10.89 10.71
N ALA A 40 1.18 10.76 9.70
CA ALA A 40 2.06 11.84 9.25
C ALA A 40 1.42 12.72 8.16
N ARG A 41 0.66 12.12 7.25
CA ARG A 41 0.05 12.84 6.11
C ARG A 41 -1.17 12.10 5.54
N THR A 42 -2.01 12.87 4.86
CA THR A 42 -3.06 12.37 3.96
C THR A 42 -2.63 12.58 2.51
N MET A 43 -2.88 11.59 1.65
CA MET A 43 -2.56 11.63 0.23
C MET A 43 -3.81 11.50 -0.63
N GLU A 44 -3.86 12.26 -1.72
CA GLU A 44 -4.88 12.15 -2.76
C GLU A 44 -4.52 11.08 -3.81
N CYS A 45 -5.47 10.76 -4.69
CA CYS A 45 -5.32 9.80 -5.79
C CYS A 45 -3.97 9.88 -6.52
N SER A 46 -3.60 11.06 -7.04
CA SER A 46 -2.36 11.23 -7.82
C SER A 46 -1.10 10.91 -7.01
N GLU A 47 -1.11 11.22 -5.71
CA GLU A 47 0.01 10.95 -4.82
C GLU A 47 0.12 9.47 -4.48
N ILE A 48 -1.01 8.79 -4.26
CA ILE A 48 -1.06 7.33 -4.06
C ILE A 48 -0.48 6.61 -5.29
N LEU A 49 -0.93 6.98 -6.48
CA LEU A 49 -0.46 6.36 -7.73
C LEU A 49 1.02 6.67 -7.99
N SER A 50 1.48 7.89 -7.71
CA SER A 50 2.90 8.25 -7.85
C SER A 50 3.77 7.45 -6.87
N PHE A 51 3.30 7.25 -5.64
CA PHE A 51 3.99 6.44 -4.65
C PHE A 51 4.10 4.96 -5.10
N LEU A 52 2.99 4.37 -5.55
CA LEU A 52 2.97 2.98 -6.01
C LEU A 52 3.78 2.78 -7.29
N SER A 53 3.74 3.73 -8.23
CA SER A 53 4.59 3.70 -9.43
C SER A 53 6.07 3.68 -9.05
N ALA A 54 6.50 4.55 -8.12
CA ALA A 54 7.88 4.57 -7.64
C ALA A 54 8.25 3.27 -6.90
N LEU A 55 7.33 2.72 -6.10
CA LEU A 55 7.52 1.43 -5.43
C LEU A 55 7.78 0.32 -6.44
N TYR A 56 6.95 0.18 -7.47
CA TYR A 56 7.07 -0.89 -8.46
C TYR A 56 8.27 -0.70 -9.40
N GLN A 57 8.72 0.53 -9.63
CA GLN A 57 9.98 0.79 -10.32
C GLN A 57 11.20 0.36 -9.49
N GLY A 58 11.21 0.69 -8.19
CA GLY A 58 12.30 0.29 -7.29
C GLY A 58 12.32 -1.22 -6.99
N PHE A 59 11.13 -1.84 -6.94
CA PHE A 59 10.90 -3.23 -6.61
C PHE A 59 10.02 -3.92 -7.67
N PRO A 60 10.55 -4.26 -8.86
CA PRO A 60 9.78 -4.93 -9.91
C PRO A 60 9.19 -6.29 -9.49
N ASP A 61 9.79 -6.96 -8.51
CA ASP A 61 9.35 -8.24 -7.93
C ASP A 61 8.54 -8.06 -6.63
N TRP A 62 8.02 -6.86 -6.36
CA TRP A 62 7.18 -6.63 -5.18
C TRP A 62 5.97 -7.58 -5.19
N THR A 63 5.58 -8.05 -4.01
CA THR A 63 4.48 -9.01 -3.86
C THR A 63 3.53 -8.57 -2.77
N TYR A 64 2.27 -8.96 -2.93
CA TYR A 64 1.21 -8.77 -1.95
C TYR A 64 0.51 -10.09 -1.68
N ASP A 65 0.49 -10.50 -0.43
CA ASP A 65 -0.32 -11.61 0.08
C ASP A 65 -1.16 -11.13 1.27
N ASN A 66 -2.34 -11.72 1.49
CA ASN A 66 -3.21 -11.28 2.57
C ASN A 66 -4.05 -12.39 3.18
N ASP A 67 -4.41 -12.20 4.45
CA ASP A 67 -5.44 -13.02 5.10
C ASP A 67 -6.83 -12.65 4.55
N PRO A 68 -7.84 -13.53 4.70
CA PRO A 68 -9.22 -13.20 4.37
C PRO A 68 -9.64 -11.86 5.01
N PRO A 69 -10.24 -10.93 4.24
CA PRO A 69 -10.72 -9.66 4.77
C PRO A 69 -11.73 -9.83 5.91
N VAL A 70 -11.77 -8.86 6.82
CA VAL A 70 -12.68 -8.83 7.97
C VAL A 70 -13.43 -7.50 8.04
N LEU A 71 -14.71 -7.51 8.40
CA LEU A 71 -15.47 -6.29 8.67
C LEU A 71 -15.26 -5.86 10.12
N THR A 72 -14.89 -4.61 10.35
CA THR A 72 -14.75 -4.03 11.70
C THR A 72 -16.10 -3.56 12.23
N GLU A 73 -16.20 -3.33 13.54
CA GLU A 73 -17.44 -2.86 14.18
C GLU A 73 -17.84 -1.46 13.67
N GLU A 74 -16.87 -0.67 13.21
CA GLU A 74 -17.02 0.68 12.66
C GLU A 74 -17.37 0.68 11.16
N GLY A 75 -17.53 -0.50 10.54
CA GLY A 75 -17.93 -0.64 9.14
C GLY A 75 -16.80 -0.55 8.13
N ALA A 76 -15.54 -0.46 8.56
CA ALA A 76 -14.39 -0.56 7.66
C ALA A 76 -14.08 -2.03 7.34
N ILE A 77 -13.46 -2.29 6.19
CA ILE A 77 -12.92 -3.62 5.87
C ILE A 77 -11.43 -3.63 6.20
N GLY A 78 -11.01 -4.49 7.12
CA GLY A 78 -9.61 -4.73 7.44
C GLY A 78 -9.02 -5.84 6.57
N VAL A 79 -7.87 -5.59 5.96
CA VAL A 79 -7.08 -6.61 5.25
C VAL A 79 -5.66 -6.64 5.82
N LYS A 80 -5.23 -7.80 6.32
CA LYS A 80 -3.87 -7.99 6.83
C LYS A 80 -2.93 -8.37 5.69
N TRP A 81 -2.04 -7.47 5.32
CA TRP A 81 -1.10 -7.65 4.22
C TRP A 81 0.26 -8.17 4.67
N ARG A 82 0.88 -8.95 3.80
CA ARG A 82 2.30 -9.33 3.79
C ARG A 82 2.87 -8.88 2.46
N GLN A 83 3.89 -8.05 2.50
CA GLN A 83 4.42 -7.42 1.30
C GLN A 83 5.92 -7.19 1.38
N GLY A 84 6.57 -7.16 0.22
CA GLY A 84 8.01 -7.02 0.09
C GLY A 84 8.51 -7.35 -1.30
N GLY A 85 9.78 -7.10 -1.54
CA GLY A 85 10.45 -7.32 -2.82
C GLY A 85 11.96 -7.10 -2.71
N THR A 86 12.64 -7.08 -3.85
CA THR A 86 14.08 -6.87 -3.99
C THR A 86 14.35 -5.54 -4.70
N HIS A 87 15.13 -4.68 -4.06
CA HIS A 87 15.46 -3.34 -4.58
C HIS A 87 16.42 -3.44 -5.76
N THR A 88 15.88 -3.58 -6.97
CA THR A 88 16.63 -3.81 -8.22
C THR A 88 16.48 -2.69 -9.25
N GLY A 89 15.55 -1.76 -9.03
CA GLY A 89 15.46 -0.50 -9.77
C GLY A 89 15.79 0.71 -8.89
N ALA A 90 15.80 1.90 -9.49
CA ALA A 90 15.93 3.13 -8.74
C ALA A 90 14.62 3.43 -7.99
N LEU A 91 14.72 3.76 -6.70
CA LEU A 91 13.59 4.13 -5.86
C LEU A 91 13.53 5.64 -5.70
N ALA A 92 12.52 6.27 -6.30
CA ALA A 92 12.32 7.71 -6.28
C ALA A 92 10.92 8.06 -5.75
N PHE A 93 10.71 7.90 -4.43
CA PHE A 93 9.44 8.26 -3.82
C PHE A 93 9.17 9.77 -3.91
N PRO A 94 7.94 10.21 -4.19
CA PRO A 94 7.61 11.63 -4.27
C PRO A 94 7.99 12.39 -2.99
N GLY A 95 8.80 13.44 -3.14
CA GLY A 95 9.26 14.28 -2.03
C GLY A 95 10.54 13.81 -1.33
N PHE A 96 11.20 12.77 -1.85
CA PHE A 96 12.46 12.24 -1.33
C PHE A 96 13.53 12.18 -2.43
N ASP A 97 14.79 12.00 -2.01
CA ASP A 97 15.87 11.72 -2.94
C ASP A 97 15.65 10.39 -3.67
N SER A 98 16.24 10.28 -4.87
CA SER A 98 16.28 9.01 -5.60
C SER A 98 17.43 8.15 -5.09
N TYR A 99 17.14 6.89 -4.77
CA TYR A 99 18.14 5.93 -4.30
C TYR A 99 18.40 4.87 -5.39
N PRO A 100 19.66 4.62 -5.75
CA PRO A 100 20.00 3.59 -6.74
C PRO A 100 19.74 2.19 -6.18
N ALA A 101 19.49 1.23 -7.08
CA ALA A 101 19.29 -0.17 -6.73
C ALA A 101 20.41 -0.71 -5.83
N THR A 102 20.05 -1.41 -4.76
CA THR A 102 21.01 -1.95 -3.78
C THR A 102 21.08 -3.48 -3.77
N GLY A 103 20.17 -4.15 -4.48
CA GLY A 103 20.03 -5.60 -4.48
C GLY A 103 19.51 -6.19 -3.16
N ARG A 104 19.14 -5.33 -2.20
CA ARG A 104 18.66 -5.78 -0.89
C ARG A 104 17.20 -6.19 -0.95
N LYS A 105 16.87 -7.26 -0.22
CA LYS A 105 15.51 -7.69 -0.01
C LYS A 105 14.86 -6.86 1.11
N VAL A 106 13.64 -6.42 0.88
CA VAL A 106 12.80 -5.68 1.81
C VAL A 106 11.58 -6.50 2.14
N THR A 107 11.26 -6.62 3.43
CA THR A 107 10.03 -7.23 3.92
C THR A 107 9.35 -6.23 4.85
N ILE A 108 8.10 -5.90 4.57
CA ILE A 108 7.29 -5.07 5.48
C ILE A 108 6.62 -5.99 6.50
N PRO A 109 6.65 -5.65 7.80
CA PRO A 109 5.96 -6.45 8.81
C PRO A 109 4.46 -6.52 8.51
N ALA A 110 3.85 -7.69 8.76
CA ALA A 110 2.45 -7.90 8.43
C ALA A 110 1.54 -7.05 9.31
N HIS A 111 0.66 -6.25 8.72
CA HIS A 111 -0.25 -5.34 9.42
C HIS A 111 -1.53 -5.12 8.64
N PHE A 112 -2.55 -4.56 9.31
CA PHE A 112 -3.81 -4.26 8.65
C PHE A 112 -3.74 -2.95 7.88
N PHE A 113 -4.47 -2.95 6.76
CA PHE A 113 -4.98 -1.75 6.11
C PHE A 113 -6.49 -1.80 6.23
N TYR A 114 -7.08 -0.67 6.59
CA TYR A 114 -8.53 -0.51 6.69
C TYR A 114 -9.05 0.29 5.52
N TYR A 115 -10.13 -0.19 4.95
CA TYR A 115 -10.74 0.37 3.74
C TYR A 115 -12.17 0.83 4.05
N LEU A 116 -12.46 2.08 3.74
CA LEU A 116 -13.83 2.56 3.60
C LEU A 116 -14.20 2.46 2.13
N VAL A 117 -15.23 1.69 1.82
CA VAL A 117 -15.63 1.35 0.45
C VAL A 117 -17.15 1.23 0.37
N ASP A 118 -17.72 1.76 -0.69
CA ASP A 118 -19.11 1.56 -1.08
C ASP A 118 -19.22 1.33 -2.61
N ASP A 119 -20.42 1.48 -3.18
CA ASP A 119 -20.67 1.26 -4.61
C ASP A 119 -20.00 2.31 -5.53
N LEU A 120 -19.57 3.45 -4.99
CA LEU A 120 -18.86 4.52 -5.71
C LEU A 120 -17.35 4.33 -5.73
N GLY A 121 -16.79 3.47 -4.86
CA GLY A 121 -15.38 3.12 -4.84
C GLY A 121 -14.75 3.13 -3.45
N LEU A 122 -13.41 3.08 -3.39
CA LEU A 122 -12.67 3.29 -2.15
C LEU A 122 -12.63 4.79 -1.81
N HIS A 123 -13.12 5.14 -0.63
CA HIS A 123 -13.08 6.50 -0.08
C HIS A 123 -11.87 6.72 0.83
N GLU A 124 -11.46 5.69 1.57
CA GLU A 124 -10.32 5.80 2.48
C GLU A 124 -9.51 4.51 2.52
N ILE A 125 -8.19 4.68 2.58
CA ILE A 125 -7.22 3.63 2.87
C ILE A 125 -6.41 4.08 4.08
N ARG A 126 -6.39 3.28 5.14
CA ARG A 126 -5.69 3.59 6.38
C ARG A 126 -4.84 2.41 6.85
N PRO A 127 -3.51 2.44 6.68
CA PRO A 127 -2.63 1.44 7.29
C PRO A 127 -2.56 1.60 8.82
N ASP A 128 -2.43 0.47 9.52
CA ASP A 128 -1.98 0.46 10.91
C ASP A 128 -0.58 1.09 11.01
N PRO A 129 -0.36 2.03 11.95
CA PRO A 129 0.98 2.55 12.20
C PRO A 129 1.82 1.49 12.94
N ILE A 130 2.79 0.93 12.24
CA ILE A 130 3.70 -0.08 12.79
C ILE A 130 5.18 0.32 12.62
N PRO A 131 6.06 -0.03 13.58
CA PRO A 131 7.50 0.02 13.36
C PRO A 131 7.90 -0.82 12.14
N GLY A 132 8.73 -0.28 11.26
CA GLY A 132 9.15 -0.95 10.01
C GLY A 132 8.12 -0.90 8.87
N GLY A 133 7.02 -0.16 9.02
CA GLY A 133 6.07 0.14 7.94
C GLY A 133 6.68 0.99 6.82
N ALA A 134 6.06 0.97 5.64
CA ALA A 134 6.46 1.80 4.51
C ALA A 134 6.02 3.27 4.70
N PRO A 135 6.76 4.27 4.16
CA PRO A 135 8.00 4.13 3.38
C PRO A 135 9.27 3.98 4.22
N ARG A 136 9.27 4.40 5.48
CA ARG A 136 10.48 4.46 6.31
C ARG A 136 11.20 3.12 6.46
N GLY A 137 10.46 2.04 6.72
CA GLY A 137 11.02 0.70 6.83
C GLY A 137 11.66 0.20 5.53
N ILE A 138 11.26 0.74 4.37
CA ILE A 138 11.92 0.47 3.08
C ILE A 138 13.30 1.14 3.08
N PHE A 139 13.36 2.44 3.38
CA PHE A 139 14.61 3.20 3.40
C PHE A 139 15.65 2.59 4.36
N GLU A 140 15.22 2.22 5.56
CA GLU A 140 16.06 1.54 6.56
C GLU A 140 16.66 0.24 6.00
N GLN A 141 15.85 -0.59 5.35
CA GLN A 141 16.28 -1.89 4.83
C GLN A 141 17.18 -1.77 3.59
N ILE A 142 16.95 -0.80 2.71
CA ILE A 142 17.83 -0.57 1.56
C ILE A 142 19.16 0.11 1.94
N GLY A 143 19.27 0.62 3.17
CA GLY A 143 20.51 1.17 3.73
C GLY A 143 20.68 2.67 3.55
N VAL A 144 19.58 3.43 3.54
CA VAL A 144 19.64 4.90 3.60
C VAL A 144 20.11 5.33 4.99
N ASP A 145 21.22 6.07 5.04
CA ASP A 145 21.69 6.71 6.27
C ASP A 145 20.72 7.83 6.66
N GLN A 146 20.23 7.80 7.91
CA GLN A 146 19.20 8.73 8.41
C GLN A 146 17.95 8.76 7.52
N PRO A 147 17.15 7.67 7.53
CA PRO A 147 15.93 7.60 6.73
C PRO A 147 15.02 8.78 7.10
N PRO A 148 14.45 9.45 6.09
CA PRO A 148 13.60 10.62 6.33
C PRO A 148 12.37 10.24 7.17
N LEU A 149 11.96 11.16 8.05
CA LEU A 149 10.87 10.99 9.01
C LEU A 149 9.51 10.88 8.34
#